data_AF-A0AAX1DME6-F1
#
_entry.id   AF-A0AAX1DME6-F1
#
_cell.length_a   1.000
_cell.length_b   1.000
_cell.length_c   1.000
_cell.angle_alpha   90.00
_cell.angle_beta   90.00
_cell.angle_gamma   90.00
#
_symmetry.space_group_name_H-M   'P 1'
#
loop_
_entity.id
_entity.type
_entity.pdbx_description
1 polymer ?
#
loop_
_entity_poly.entity_id
_entity_poly.type
_entity_poly.pdbx_seq_one_letter_code
_entity_poly.pdbx_strand_id
1 'polypeptide(L)'
;MLKKLILIASLISLSASAFAATQCGPFNLQTDKSGWFSVNGERAKTQKVTFSKEKGDYDNATIKLLVKNSKAPGMVDMELTNLEGKGMLRAQIVRTSQSQIRIRGLYDCEPAK
;
A
#
# COMPACT_ATOMS: atom_id res chain seq x y z
N MET A 1 -35.87 29.44 24.04
CA MET A 1 -34.99 29.73 22.87
C MET A 1 -33.73 28.86 22.80
N LEU A 2 -33.59 27.79 23.61
CA LEU A 2 -32.35 26.97 23.68
C LEU A 2 -32.43 25.60 22.99
N LYS A 3 -33.62 25.20 22.51
CA LYS A 3 -33.88 23.86 21.92
C LYS A 3 -33.59 23.73 20.43
N LYS A 4 -33.28 24.83 19.72
CA LYS A 4 -32.97 24.82 18.28
C LYS A 4 -31.47 24.73 17.94
N LEU A 5 -30.58 24.82 18.93
CA LEU A 5 -29.13 24.84 18.70
C LEU A 5 -28.42 23.47 18.86
N ILE A 6 -29.17 22.37 19.08
CA ILE A 6 -28.57 21.04 19.34
C ILE A 6 -28.44 20.19 18.05
N LEU A 7 -28.95 20.67 16.90
CA LEU A 7 -29.07 19.86 15.69
C LEU A 7 -27.98 20.06 14.62
N ILE A 8 -26.95 20.88 14.86
CA ILE A 8 -25.97 21.26 13.81
C ILE A 8 -24.56 20.64 14.02
N ALA A 9 -24.28 20.00 15.15
CA ALA A 9 -22.91 19.57 15.49
C ALA A 9 -22.56 18.11 15.11
N SER A 10 -23.20 17.52 14.09
CA SER A 10 -22.98 16.11 13.73
C SER A 10 -22.73 15.88 12.25
N LEU A 11 -21.74 16.56 11.66
CA LEU A 11 -21.19 16.20 10.35
C LEU A 11 -19.68 16.53 10.29
N ILE A 12 -18.91 16.03 11.26
CA ILE A 12 -17.48 15.83 11.01
C ILE A 12 -17.37 14.45 10.36
N SER A 13 -17.63 14.39 9.06
CA SER A 13 -17.34 13.23 8.24
C SER A 13 -15.84 12.98 8.31
N LEU A 14 -15.45 12.02 9.15
CA LEU A 14 -14.10 11.47 9.18
C LEU A 14 -13.90 10.77 7.83
N SER A 15 -13.37 11.49 6.84
CA SER A 15 -13.02 10.94 5.54
C SER A 15 -11.84 9.99 5.75
N ALA A 16 -12.15 8.73 6.08
CA ALA A 16 -11.19 7.66 5.97
C ALA A 16 -10.85 7.55 4.48
N SER A 17 -9.64 7.97 4.12
CA SER A 17 -9.06 7.70 2.81
C SER A 17 -8.92 6.19 2.69
N ALA A 18 -9.98 5.55 2.19
CA ALA A 18 -9.96 4.15 1.84
C ALA A 18 -9.12 4.02 0.58
N PHE A 19 -7.98 3.36 0.69
CA PHE A 19 -7.29 2.92 -0.50
C PHE A 19 -8.09 1.82 -1.16
N ALA A 20 -8.42 2.06 -2.43
CA ALA A 20 -8.86 0.99 -3.29
C ALA A 20 -7.74 -0.05 -3.43
N ALA A 21 -8.12 -1.32 -3.47
CA ALA A 21 -7.18 -2.38 -3.77
C ALA A 21 -6.50 -2.10 -5.12
N THR A 22 -5.21 -2.42 -5.21
CA THR A 22 -4.39 -2.18 -6.41
C THR A 22 -3.81 -3.50 -6.89
N GLN A 23 -3.89 -3.77 -8.19
CA GLN A 23 -3.31 -4.96 -8.81
C GLN A 23 -2.05 -4.56 -9.58
N CYS A 24 -0.91 -5.17 -9.26
CA CYS A 24 0.36 -4.95 -9.96
C CYS A 24 0.93 -6.29 -10.41
N GLY A 25 0.73 -6.66 -11.69
CA GLY A 25 1.10 -7.98 -12.20
C GLY A 25 0.50 -9.11 -11.32
N PRO A 26 1.31 -10.01 -10.73
CA PRO A 26 0.81 -11.09 -9.86
C PRO A 26 0.59 -10.67 -8.39
N PHE A 27 0.72 -9.38 -8.06
CA PHE A 27 0.61 -8.86 -6.70
C PHE A 27 -0.68 -8.05 -6.52
N ASN A 28 -1.57 -8.53 -5.66
CA ASN A 28 -2.75 -7.80 -5.20
C ASN A 28 -2.42 -7.10 -3.88
N LEU A 29 -2.45 -5.77 -3.86
CA LEU A 29 -2.13 -4.93 -2.72
C LEU A 29 -3.43 -4.39 -2.13
N GLN A 30 -3.60 -4.54 -0.82
CA GLN A 30 -4.76 -4.05 -0.09
C GLN A 30 -4.31 -3.41 1.21
N THR A 31 -5.04 -2.41 1.69
CA THR A 31 -4.85 -1.86 3.03
C THR A 31 -5.97 -2.32 3.96
N ASP A 32 -5.63 -2.61 5.21
CA ASP A 32 -6.63 -2.78 6.24
C ASP A 32 -7.21 -1.42 6.72
N LYS A 33 -8.11 -1.47 7.70
CA LYS A 33 -8.73 -0.28 8.30
C LYS A 33 -7.73 0.69 8.97
N SER A 34 -6.52 0.21 9.31
CA SER A 34 -5.44 1.02 9.88
C SER A 34 -4.49 1.60 8.83
N GLY A 35 -4.72 1.33 7.55
CA GLY A 35 -3.81 1.73 6.46
C GLY A 35 -2.57 0.82 6.36
N TRP A 36 -2.59 -0.36 6.96
CA TRP A 36 -1.49 -1.31 6.87
C TRP A 36 -1.65 -2.24 5.67
N PHE A 37 -0.59 -2.37 4.87
CA PHE A 37 -0.63 -3.10 3.62
C PHE A 37 -0.57 -4.63 3.82
N SER A 38 -1.30 -5.33 2.97
CA SER A 38 -1.22 -6.76 2.74
C SER A 38 -1.03 -7.02 1.26
N VAL A 39 -0.22 -8.02 0.91
CA VAL A 39 0.05 -8.40 -0.49
C VAL A 39 -0.27 -9.87 -0.68
N ASN A 40 -1.16 -10.18 -1.63
CA ASN A 40 -1.64 -11.54 -1.88
C ASN A 40 -2.17 -12.23 -0.60
N GLY A 41 -2.84 -11.47 0.27
CA GLY A 41 -3.35 -11.94 1.56
C GLY A 41 -2.34 -11.98 2.70
N GLU A 42 -1.04 -11.78 2.43
CA GLU A 42 0.01 -11.74 3.45
C GLU A 42 0.20 -10.31 3.97
N ARG A 43 -0.04 -10.10 5.27
CA ARG A 43 0.19 -8.80 5.91
C ARG A 43 1.69 -8.45 5.87
N ALA A 44 2.01 -7.21 5.47
CA ALA A 44 3.39 -6.74 5.47
C ALA A 44 4.02 -6.82 6.87
N LYS A 45 5.26 -7.27 6.96
CA LYS A 45 6.03 -7.32 8.20
C LYS A 45 6.59 -5.96 8.58
N THR A 46 7.00 -5.20 7.57
CA THR A 46 7.40 -3.81 7.73
C THR A 46 6.74 -2.97 6.65
N GLN A 47 6.48 -1.72 6.98
CA GLN A 47 5.90 -0.73 6.08
C GLN A 47 6.55 0.62 6.34
N LYS A 48 6.99 1.28 5.27
CA LYS A 48 7.42 2.68 5.30
C LYS A 48 6.75 3.42 4.15
N VAL A 49 5.92 4.40 4.50
CA VAL A 49 5.28 5.30 3.55
C VAL A 49 6.05 6.62 3.53
N THR A 50 6.31 7.14 2.34
CA THR A 50 6.90 8.47 2.12
C THR A 50 6.05 9.22 1.12
N PHE A 51 5.48 10.34 1.52
CA PHE A 51 4.69 11.22 0.65
C PHE A 51 5.62 12.20 -0.06
N SER A 52 5.47 12.32 -1.37
CA SER A 52 6.26 13.26 -2.19
C SER A 52 5.67 14.67 -2.21
N LYS A 53 4.36 14.79 -1.94
CA LYS A 53 3.62 16.05 -1.87
C LYS A 53 3.02 16.21 -0.47
N GLU A 54 1.71 16.13 -0.35
CA GLU A 54 0.99 16.32 0.90
C GLU A 54 0.92 15.03 1.72
N LYS A 55 0.92 15.16 3.05
CA LYS A 55 0.76 14.01 3.92
C LYS A 55 -0.63 13.40 3.71
N GLY A 56 -0.67 12.12 3.33
CA GLY A 56 -1.91 11.41 3.01
C GLY A 56 -2.23 11.37 1.51
N ASP A 57 -1.46 12.05 0.67
CA ASP A 57 -1.57 11.97 -0.80
C ASP A 57 -0.89 10.69 -1.31
N TYR A 58 -1.65 9.60 -1.30
CA TYR A 58 -1.15 8.31 -1.73
C TYR A 58 -1.05 8.14 -3.24
N ASP A 59 -1.65 9.04 -4.00
CA ASP A 59 -1.44 9.14 -5.45
C ASP A 59 -0.03 9.67 -5.76
N ASN A 60 0.64 10.27 -4.78
CA ASN A 60 2.01 10.78 -4.87
C ASN A 60 2.85 10.30 -3.67
N ALA A 61 2.95 8.98 -3.51
CA ALA A 61 3.68 8.34 -2.41
C ALA A 61 4.56 7.17 -2.89
N THR A 62 5.63 6.92 -2.13
CA THR A 62 6.41 5.68 -2.20
C THR A 62 6.17 4.85 -0.95
N ILE A 63 5.78 3.59 -1.14
CA ILE A 63 5.50 2.63 -0.08
C ILE A 63 6.49 1.48 -0.20
N LYS A 64 7.34 1.31 0.82
CA LYS A 64 8.25 0.17 0.94
C LYS A 64 7.68 -0.86 1.89
N LEU A 65 7.61 -2.10 1.45
CA LEU A 65 7.04 -3.22 2.18
C LEU A 65 8.02 -4.39 2.20
N LEU A 66 8.08 -5.08 3.35
CA LEU A 66 8.67 -6.41 3.43
C LEU A 66 7.55 -7.41 3.70
N VAL A 67 7.33 -8.34 2.79
CA VAL A 67 6.18 -9.26 2.86
C VAL A 67 6.65 -10.70 2.74
N LYS A 68 5.97 -11.62 3.44
CA LYS A 68 6.21 -13.05 3.25
C LYS A 68 5.80 -13.43 1.83
N ASN A 69 6.62 -14.22 1.15
CA ASN A 69 6.24 -14.74 -0.16
C ASN A 69 5.10 -15.76 0.02
N SER A 70 3.96 -15.54 -0.65
CA SER A 70 2.77 -16.39 -0.53
C SER A 70 2.83 -17.67 -1.37
N LYS A 71 3.81 -17.78 -2.29
CA LYS A 71 3.96 -18.91 -3.23
C LYS A 71 5.24 -19.72 -3.02
N ALA A 72 6.22 -19.18 -2.31
CA ALA A 72 7.50 -19.84 -2.05
C ALA A 72 8.06 -19.42 -0.68
N PRO A 73 9.05 -20.14 -0.13
CA PRO A 73 9.73 -19.71 1.09
C PRO A 73 10.44 -18.36 0.93
N GLY A 74 10.58 -17.65 2.05
CA GLY A 74 11.33 -16.40 2.12
C GLY A 74 10.46 -15.14 2.06
N MET A 75 11.14 -14.01 1.90
CA MET A 75 10.53 -12.68 1.92
C MET A 75 10.68 -12.02 0.55
N VAL A 76 9.77 -11.08 0.27
CA VAL A 76 9.82 -10.20 -0.89
C VAL A 76 9.93 -8.76 -0.38
N ASP A 77 10.98 -8.08 -0.82
CA ASP A 77 11.15 -6.64 -0.67
C ASP A 77 10.39 -5.96 -1.81
N MET A 78 9.48 -5.06 -1.48
CA MET A 78 8.58 -4.42 -2.42
C MET A 78 8.65 -2.91 -2.27
N GLU A 79 8.64 -2.20 -3.39
CA GLU A 79 8.59 -0.74 -3.46
C GLU A 79 7.52 -0.35 -4.48
N LEU A 80 6.39 0.16 -3.97
CA LEU A 80 5.33 0.75 -4.78
C LEU A 80 5.58 2.25 -4.86
N THR A 81 5.72 2.76 -6.08
CA THR A 81 5.82 4.20 -6.34
C THR A 81 4.59 4.65 -7.10
N ASN A 82 3.83 5.57 -6.52
CA ASN A 82 2.70 6.22 -7.15
C ASN A 82 3.09 7.65 -7.55
N LEU A 83 2.84 7.99 -8.80
CA LEU A 83 3.00 9.34 -9.34
C LEU A 83 1.72 9.71 -10.07
N GLU A 84 1.03 10.73 -9.57
CA GLU A 84 -0.27 11.17 -10.11
C GLU A 84 -1.27 10.01 -10.24
N GLY A 85 -1.29 9.12 -9.24
CA GLY A 85 -2.18 7.96 -9.17
C GLY A 85 -1.75 6.77 -10.04
N LYS A 86 -0.70 6.92 -10.84
CA LYS A 86 -0.12 5.80 -11.62
C LYS A 86 0.90 5.07 -10.76
N GLY A 87 0.59 3.83 -10.42
CA GLY A 87 1.44 2.98 -9.59
C GLY A 87 2.39 2.12 -10.41
N MET A 88 3.59 1.93 -9.89
CA MET A 88 4.57 0.96 -10.38
C MET A 88 5.18 0.22 -9.19
N LEU A 89 5.14 -1.11 -9.23
CA LEU A 89 5.64 -1.97 -8.18
C LEU A 89 6.95 -2.64 -8.61
N ARG A 90 8.01 -2.36 -7.86
CA ARG A 90 9.22 -3.18 -7.88
C ARG A 90 9.11 -4.25 -6.81
N ALA A 91 9.27 -5.51 -7.19
CA ALA A 91 9.29 -6.65 -6.26
C ALA A 91 10.59 -7.44 -6.42
N GLN A 92 11.29 -7.71 -5.32
CA GLN A 92 12.55 -8.45 -5.31
C GLN A 92 12.55 -9.51 -4.22
N ILE A 93 12.97 -10.73 -4.56
CA ILE A 93 13.16 -11.78 -3.56
C ILE A 93 14.34 -11.40 -2.65
N VAL A 94 14.13 -11.43 -1.33
CA VAL A 94 15.18 -11.17 -0.35
C VAL A 94 16.15 -12.33 -0.36
N ARG A 95 17.43 -12.00 -0.54
CA ARG A 95 18.52 -12.99 -0.55
C ARG A 95 19.05 -13.20 0.86
N THR A 96 19.35 -14.44 1.21
CA THR A 96 20.03 -14.80 2.48
C THR A 96 21.54 -14.89 2.32
N SER A 97 22.07 -14.88 1.10
CA SER A 97 23.51 -14.82 0.80
C SER A 97 23.81 -13.94 -0.41
N GLN A 98 25.06 -13.49 -0.55
CA GLN A 98 25.47 -12.72 -1.73
C GLN A 98 25.54 -13.56 -3.02
N SER A 99 25.78 -14.86 -2.89
CA SER A 99 25.87 -15.82 -4.00
C SER A 99 24.53 -16.19 -4.64
N GLN A 100 23.41 -15.92 -3.95
CA GLN A 100 22.08 -16.17 -4.52
C GLN A 100 21.80 -15.26 -5.72
N ILE A 101 21.19 -15.85 -6.75
CA ILE A 101 20.68 -15.14 -7.92
C ILE A 101 19.69 -14.07 -7.47
N ARG A 102 19.83 -12.86 -8.03
CA ARG A 102 18.89 -11.77 -7.78
C ARG A 102 17.71 -11.90 -8.72
N ILE A 103 16.54 -12.17 -8.16
CA ILE A 103 15.27 -12.25 -8.89
C ILE A 103 14.44 -11.01 -8.53
N ARG A 104 14.10 -10.21 -9.54
CA ARG A 104 13.29 -8.99 -9.41
C ARG A 104 12.34 -8.84 -10.58
N GLY A 105 11.22 -8.19 -10.35
CA GLY A 105 10.27 -7.76 -11.37
C GLY A 105 9.84 -6.31 -11.17
N LEU A 106 9.39 -5.70 -12.26
CA LEU A 106 8.79 -4.38 -12.29
C LEU A 106 7.43 -4.52 -12.95
N TYR A 107 6.39 -4.00 -12.30
CA TYR A 107 5.01 -4.22 -12.72
C TYR A 107 4.27 -2.89 -12.70
N ASP A 108 3.60 -2.57 -13.79
CA ASP A 108 2.61 -1.52 -13.80
C ASP A 108 1.42 -1.93 -12.95
N CYS A 109 0.83 -0.95 -12.27
CA CYS A 109 -0.31 -1.16 -11.39
C CYS A 109 -1.58 -0.59 -12.01
N GLU A 110 -2.67 -1.30 -11.80
CA GLU A 110 -4.02 -0.90 -12.18
C GLU A 110 -4.93 -0.99 -10.95
N PRO A 111 -6.04 -0.21 -10.90
CA PRO A 111 -7.08 -0.44 -9.90
C PRO A 111 -7.51 -1.91 -9.92
N ALA A 112 -7.64 -2.54 -8.75
CA ALA A 112 -8.15 -3.89 -8.69
C ALA A 112 -9.61 -3.93 -9.19
N LYS A 113 -9.94 -4.95 -9.98
CA LYS A 113 -11.31 -5.20 -10.47
C LYS A 113 -12.21 -5.78 -9.39
#